data_AF-A0A414ZD69-F1
#
_entry.id   AF-A0A414ZD69-F1
#
_cell.length_a   1.000
_cell.length_b   1.000
_cell.length_c   1.000
_cell.angle_alpha   90.00
_cell.angle_beta   90.00
_cell.angle_gamma   90.00
#
_symmetry.space_group_name_H-M   'P 1'
#
loop_
_entity.id
_entity.type
_entity.pdbx_description
1 polymer ?
#
loop_
_entity_poly.entity_id
_entity_poly.type
_entity_poly.pdbx_seq_one_letter_code
_entity_poly.pdbx_strand_id
1 'polypeptide(L)'
;MEIRLQISDGAYQRMMAHGGRVQGTIGLVNPQEGNFNEHMRRAATASTEYIRLAHGRASVDEKKARLTLTIDLDEANILPAKVMKEEAGRAANFVEDFRECFGW
;
A
#
# COMPACT_ATOMS: atom_id res chain seq x y z
N MET A 1 -18.36 27.92 2.89
CA MET A 1 -18.26 27.43 4.28
C MET A 1 -16.79 27.47 4.65
N GLU A 2 -16.44 28.11 5.76
CA GLU A 2 -15.07 28.33 6.21
C GLU A 2 -14.93 27.76 7.63
N ILE A 3 -13.86 27.00 7.85
CA ILE A 3 -13.52 26.44 9.16
C ILE A 3 -12.04 26.71 9.44
N ARG A 4 -11.71 27.06 10.69
CA ARG A 4 -10.34 27.28 11.12
C ARG A 4 -9.76 25.94 11.58
N LEU A 5 -8.64 25.55 10.98
CA LEU A 5 -8.03 24.25 11.23
C LEU A 5 -6.67 24.43 11.89
N GLN A 6 -6.47 23.78 13.03
CA GLN A 6 -5.14 23.62 13.61
C GLN A 6 -4.49 22.36 13.03
N ILE A 7 -3.26 22.51 12.52
CA ILE A 7 -2.43 21.43 11.97
C ILE A 7 -1.13 21.34 12.78
N SER A 8 -0.56 20.14 12.91
CA SER A 8 0.75 20.00 13.55
C SER A 8 1.86 20.51 12.64
N ASP A 9 2.91 21.07 13.23
CA ASP A 9 4.07 21.59 12.49
C ASP A 9 4.69 20.54 11.57
N GLY A 10 4.74 19.28 12.02
CA GLY A 10 5.24 18.17 11.20
C GLY A 10 4.38 17.90 9.95
N ALA A 11 3.06 17.98 10.07
CA ALA A 11 2.16 17.83 8.94
C ALA A 11 2.28 19.02 7.97
N TYR A 12 2.37 20.24 8.51
CA TYR A 12 2.61 21.45 7.72
C TYR A 12 3.93 21.37 6.94
N GLN A 13 5.01 20.96 7.59
CA GLN A 13 6.31 20.76 6.95
C GLN A 13 6.26 19.71 5.84
N ARG A 14 5.56 18.59 6.04
CA ARG A 14 5.39 17.57 4.98
C ARG A 14 4.61 18.09 3.78
N MET A 15 3.55 18.86 4.02
CA MET A 15 2.78 19.50 2.94
C MET A 15 3.65 20.46 2.14
N MET A 16 4.44 21.28 2.83
CA MET A 16 5.30 22.30 2.20
C MET A 16 6.53 21.71 1.50
N ALA A 17 7.18 20.71 2.09
CA ALA A 17 8.44 20.17 1.59
C ALA A 17 8.27 19.30 0.33
N HIS A 18 7.18 18.56 0.23
CA HIS A 18 6.99 17.59 -0.87
C HIS A 18 5.82 17.93 -1.81
N GLY A 19 5.13 19.05 -1.59
CA GLY A 19 3.85 19.34 -2.28
C GLY A 19 2.80 18.23 -2.07
N GLY A 20 2.98 17.45 -1.00
CA GLY A 20 2.28 16.19 -0.79
C GLY A 20 0.90 16.39 -0.19
N ARG A 21 -0.01 15.47 -0.51
CA ARG A 21 -1.32 15.39 0.16
C ARG A 21 -1.17 14.66 1.48
N VAL A 22 -1.61 15.29 2.56
CA VAL A 22 -1.70 14.67 3.88
C VAL A 22 -3.13 14.23 4.13
N GLN A 23 -3.32 12.96 4.49
CA GLN A 23 -4.63 12.39 4.83
C GLN A 23 -4.79 12.31 6.34
N GLY A 24 -5.97 12.61 6.86
CA GLY A 24 -6.24 12.59 8.29
C GLY A 24 -7.71 12.76 8.62
N THR A 25 -7.99 12.85 9.91
CA THR A 25 -9.32 13.15 10.45
C THR A 25 -9.34 14.55 11.05
N ILE A 26 -10.43 15.30 10.82
CA ILE A 26 -10.67 16.57 11.50
C ILE A 26 -11.56 16.31 12.71
N GLY A 27 -11.03 16.54 13.91
CA GLY A 27 -11.81 16.59 15.13
C GLY A 27 -12.34 18.01 15.34
N LEU A 28 -13.63 18.23 15.17
CA LEU A 28 -14.24 19.54 15.40
C LEU A 28 -14.34 19.80 16.91
N VAL A 29 -13.81 20.93 17.37
CA VAL A 29 -14.00 21.42 18.73
C VAL A 29 -15.31 22.21 18.82
N ASN A 30 -15.66 22.90 17.72
CA ASN A 30 -16.94 23.55 17.50
C ASN A 30 -17.26 23.53 15.98
N PRO A 31 -18.43 24.01 15.53
CA PRO A 31 -18.81 23.95 14.12
C PRO A 31 -17.91 24.73 13.15
N GLN A 32 -17.05 25.62 13.66
CA GLN A 32 -16.22 26.54 12.87
C GLN A 32 -14.72 26.34 13.13
N GLU A 33 -14.32 25.49 14.07
CA GLU A 33 -12.93 25.25 14.47
C GLU A 33 -12.67 23.77 14.77
N GLY A 34 -11.53 23.26 14.32
CA GLY A 34 -11.15 21.88 14.55
C GLY A 34 -9.65 21.60 14.44
N ASN A 35 -9.28 20.40 14.86
CA ASN A 35 -7.90 19.92 14.88
C ASN A 35 -7.73 18.81 13.86
N PHE A 36 -6.71 18.93 13.02
CA PHE A 36 -6.33 17.91 12.05
C PHE A 36 -5.38 16.89 12.67
N ASN A 37 -5.79 15.62 12.65
CA ASN A 37 -4.97 14.50 13.08
C ASN A 37 -4.59 13.68 11.86
N GLU A 38 -3.31 13.70 11.50
CA GLU A 38 -2.79 12.96 10.37
C GLU A 38 -2.93 11.45 10.61
N HIS A 39 -3.38 10.73 9.58
CA HIS A 39 -3.23 9.29 9.54
C HIS A 39 -1.79 8.99 9.18
N MET A 40 -1.02 8.49 10.14
CA MET A 40 0.31 7.96 9.86
C MET A 40 0.15 6.72 8.98
N ARG A 41 0.07 6.92 7.65
CA ARG A 41 0.32 5.84 6.72
C ARG A 41 1.77 5.49 6.96
N ARG A 42 2.04 4.28 7.47
CA ARG A 42 3.37 3.67 7.32
C ARG A 42 3.69 3.81 5.84
N ALA A 43 4.62 4.70 5.52
CA ALA A 43 5.16 4.78 4.18
C ALA A 43 5.54 3.35 3.81
N ALA A 44 5.11 2.87 2.64
CA ALA A 44 5.68 1.67 2.09
C ALA A 44 7.20 1.88 2.18
N THR A 45 7.86 1.05 2.96
CA THR A 45 9.32 1.04 3.09
C THR A 45 9.89 1.14 1.69
N ALA A 46 10.87 2.02 1.50
CA ALA A 46 11.34 2.51 0.20
C ALA A 46 11.78 1.42 -0.80
N SER A 47 11.84 0.15 -0.37
CA SER A 47 12.19 -1.05 -1.13
C SER A 47 11.04 -2.03 -1.33
N THR A 48 9.78 -1.60 -1.18
CA THR A 48 8.63 -2.50 -1.43
C THR A 48 8.28 -2.54 -2.92
N GLU A 49 8.81 -3.52 -3.64
CA GLU A 49 8.41 -3.80 -5.02
C GLU A 49 7.22 -4.75 -5.08
N TYR A 50 6.45 -4.67 -6.17
CA TYR A 50 5.31 -5.55 -6.37
C TYR A 50 5.04 -5.82 -7.85
N ILE A 51 4.47 -6.99 -8.11
CA ILE A 51 3.87 -7.34 -9.40
C ILE A 51 2.38 -7.59 -9.23
N ARG A 52 1.62 -7.23 -10.27
CA ARG A 52 0.19 -7.56 -10.37
C ARG A 52 0.05 -8.94 -11.01
N LEU A 53 -0.76 -9.79 -10.40
CA LEU A 53 -1.16 -11.09 -10.94
C LEU A 53 -2.62 -10.97 -11.41
N ALA A 54 -3.12 -11.96 -12.15
CA ALA A 54 -4.48 -11.87 -12.67
C ALA A 54 -5.52 -11.90 -11.54
N HIS A 55 -5.25 -12.69 -10.49
CA HIS A 55 -6.15 -12.86 -9.35
C HIS A 55 -5.56 -12.30 -8.05
N GLY A 56 -4.58 -11.38 -8.13
CA GLY A 56 -3.95 -10.85 -6.93
C GLY A 56 -2.69 -10.02 -7.15
N ARG A 57 -1.79 -10.09 -6.18
CA ARG A 57 -0.47 -9.45 -6.25
C ARG A 57 0.57 -10.19 -5.44
N ALA A 58 1.82 -10.08 -5.88
CA ALA A 58 2.99 -10.41 -5.09
C ALA A 58 3.74 -9.12 -4.74
N SER A 59 4.23 -9.01 -3.52
CA SER A 59 5.06 -7.89 -3.07
C SER A 59 6.25 -8.41 -2.29
N VAL A 60 7.41 -7.79 -2.50
CA VAL A 60 8.65 -8.09 -1.80
C VAL A 60 9.16 -6.83 -1.14
N ASP A 61 9.61 -6.96 0.10
CA ASP A 61 10.41 -5.95 0.79
C ASP A 61 11.72 -6.58 1.29
N GLU A 62 12.64 -5.78 1.84
CA GLU A 62 13.93 -6.25 2.39
C GLU A 62 13.83 -7.37 3.43
N LYS A 63 12.66 -7.64 4.01
CA LYS A 63 12.48 -8.56 5.14
C LYS A 63 11.50 -9.70 4.86
N LYS A 64 10.61 -9.56 3.87
CA LYS A 64 9.54 -10.53 3.59
C LYS A 64 9.05 -10.43 2.16
N ALA A 65 8.75 -11.60 1.61
CA ALA A 65 7.90 -11.75 0.43
C ALA A 65 6.45 -12.03 0.89
N ARG A 66 5.48 -11.47 0.17
CA ARG A 66 4.05 -11.69 0.40
C ARG A 66 3.35 -11.95 -0.92
N LEU A 67 2.59 -13.03 -0.97
CA LEU A 67 1.65 -13.35 -2.04
C LEU A 67 0.22 -13.21 -1.50
N THR A 68 -0.65 -12.51 -2.22
CA THR A 68 -2.08 -12.42 -1.89
C THR A 68 -2.89 -12.70 -3.14
N LEU A 69 -3.70 -13.76 -3.09
CA LEU A 69 -4.55 -14.23 -4.18
C LEU A 69 -6.01 -14.26 -3.73
N THR A 70 -6.92 -13.95 -4.65
CA THR A 70 -8.37 -14.07 -4.46
C THR A 70 -8.94 -14.57 -5.77
N ILE A 71 -9.34 -15.84 -5.78
CA ILE A 71 -9.89 -16.53 -6.95
C ILE A 71 -11.32 -16.94 -6.57
N ASP A 72 -12.29 -16.56 -7.39
CA ASP A 72 -13.67 -16.95 -7.18
C ASP A 72 -13.83 -18.44 -7.52
N LEU A 73 -14.49 -19.19 -6.65
CA LEU A 73 -14.69 -20.63 -6.86
C LEU A 73 -15.64 -20.92 -8.04
N ASP A 74 -16.51 -19.96 -8.37
CA ASP A 74 -17.50 -20.05 -9.45
C ASP A 74 -16.98 -19.47 -10.78
N GLU A 75 -15.69 -19.13 -10.85
CA GLU A 75 -15.11 -18.58 -12.07
C GLU A 75 -15.10 -19.62 -13.19
N ALA A 76 -15.83 -19.31 -14.27
CA ALA A 76 -16.06 -20.26 -15.35
C ALA A 76 -14.75 -20.67 -16.03
N ASN A 77 -14.60 -21.98 -16.26
CA ASN A 77 -13.46 -22.59 -16.96
C ASN A 77 -12.11 -22.43 -16.24
N ILE A 78 -12.13 -22.14 -14.94
CA ILE A 78 -10.94 -22.02 -14.12
C ILE A 78 -10.96 -23.09 -13.02
N LEU A 79 -9.82 -23.76 -12.82
CA LEU A 79 -9.59 -24.61 -11.66
C LEU A 79 -8.78 -23.81 -10.65
N PRO A 80 -9.35 -23.33 -9.53
CA PRO A 80 -8.66 -22.43 -8.60
C PRO A 80 -7.31 -22.97 -8.12
N ALA A 81 -7.24 -24.28 -7.83
CA ALA A 81 -6.00 -24.93 -7.41
C ALA A 81 -4.89 -24.89 -8.47
N LYS A 82 -5.24 -24.93 -9.77
CA LYS A 82 -4.26 -24.81 -10.87
C LYS A 82 -3.77 -23.37 -10.99
N VAL A 83 -4.69 -22.41 -10.96
CA VAL A 83 -4.35 -20.97 -11.03
C VAL A 83 -3.49 -20.55 -9.85
N MET A 84 -3.79 -21.04 -8.64
CA MET A 84 -2.94 -20.82 -7.46
C MET A 84 -1.49 -21.26 -7.70
N LYS A 85 -1.27 -22.44 -8.29
CA LYS A 85 0.08 -22.94 -8.57
C LYS A 85 0.79 -22.10 -9.63
N GLU A 86 0.09 -21.74 -10.70
CA GLU A 86 0.66 -20.93 -11.79
C GLU A 86 1.01 -19.51 -11.30
N GLU A 87 0.12 -18.86 -10.56
CA GLU A 87 0.37 -17.53 -10.01
C GLU A 87 1.41 -17.52 -8.90
N ALA A 88 1.45 -18.57 -8.06
CA ALA A 88 2.53 -18.75 -7.10
C ALA A 88 3.89 -18.93 -7.80
N GLY A 89 3.95 -19.64 -8.93
CA GLY A 89 5.18 -19.77 -9.72
C GLY A 89 5.65 -18.42 -10.28
N ARG A 90 4.74 -17.60 -10.82
CA ARG A 90 5.08 -16.23 -11.27
C ARG A 90 5.55 -15.34 -10.12
N ALA A 91 4.91 -15.45 -8.96
CA ALA A 91 5.32 -14.73 -7.77
C ALA A 91 6.71 -15.16 -7.27
N ALA A 92 7.01 -16.45 -7.32
CA ALA A 92 8.32 -16.99 -6.96
C ALA A 92 9.41 -16.46 -7.87
N ASN A 93 9.21 -16.52 -9.20
CA ASN A 93 10.18 -15.97 -10.16
C ASN A 93 10.44 -14.49 -9.91
N PHE A 94 9.40 -13.69 -9.67
CA PHE A 94 9.57 -12.27 -9.34
C PHE A 94 10.41 -12.04 -8.08
N VAL A 95 10.23 -12.86 -7.04
CA VAL A 95 11.02 -12.74 -5.80
C VAL A 95 12.47 -13.14 -6.04
N GLU A 96 12.73 -14.17 -6.83
CA GLU A 96 14.11 -14.57 -7.22
C GLU A 96 14.78 -13.51 -8.09
N ASP A 97 14.08 -12.95 -9.10
CA ASP A 97 14.59 -11.87 -9.95
C ASP A 97 14.95 -10.62 -9.12
N PHE A 98 14.10 -10.28 -8.14
CA PHE A 98 14.37 -9.20 -7.19
C PHE A 98 15.60 -9.51 -6.34
N ARG A 99 15.74 -10.75 -5.86
CA ARG A 99 16.90 -11.19 -5.08
C ARG A 99 18.20 -11.12 -5.89
N GLU A 100 18.17 -11.55 -7.15
CA GLU A 100 19.32 -11.49 -8.05
C GLU A 100 19.72 -10.04 -8.41
N CYS A 101 18.75 -9.16 -8.67
CA CYS A 101 19.01 -7.75 -8.99
C CYS A 101 19.58 -6.94 -7.80
N PHE A 102 19.19 -7.27 -6.57
CA PHE A 102 19.58 -6.52 -5.37
C PHE A 102 20.64 -7.21 -4.50
N GLY A 103 21.06 -8.43 -4.85
CA GLY A 103 22.28 -9.08 -4.33
C GLY A 103 22.21 -9.58 -2.88
N TRP A 104 21.16 -10.33 -2.53
CA TRP A 104 20.98 -10.93 -1.20
C TRP A 104 21.13 -12.46 -1.20
#